data_AF-A0ABD3XPK9-F1
#
_entry.id   AF-A0ABD3XPK9-F1
#
_cell.length_a   1.000
_cell.length_b   1.000
_cell.length_c   1.000
_cell.angle_alpha   90.00
_cell.angle_beta   90.00
_cell.angle_gamma   90.00
#
_symmetry.space_group_name_H-M   'P 1'
#
loop_
_entity.id
_entity.type
_entity.pdbx_description
1 polymer ?
#
loop_
_entity_poly.entity_id
_entity_poly.type
_entity_poly.pdbx_seq_one_letter_code
_entity_poly.pdbx_strand_id
1 'polypeptide(L)'
;MPTCKRATNKCAWLPQGSTTVCGKNSYGKFCGVHAMFARLGKSDGPRGCLGCGKGVRGQYQMCMDCGGRQYRSVVNQCKKMPRTPPTIEEFLHDRVSTKSI
;
A
#
# COMPACT_ATOMS: atom_id res chain seq x y z
N MET A 1 20.92 23.12 -34.27
CA MET A 1 21.01 23.28 -32.80
C MET A 1 19.85 22.52 -32.16
N PRO A 2 20.07 21.64 -31.17
CA PRO A 2 18.95 20.95 -30.53
C PRO A 2 18.16 21.96 -29.69
N THR A 3 16.91 22.19 -30.04
CA THR A 3 16.01 23.08 -29.29
C THR A 3 15.79 22.52 -27.89
N CYS A 4 16.12 23.30 -26.86
CA CYS A 4 15.80 22.98 -25.48
C CYS A 4 14.27 22.96 -25.34
N LYS A 5 13.64 21.79 -25.47
CA LYS A 5 12.18 21.66 -25.30
C LYS A 5 11.83 22.22 -23.92
N ARG A 6 10.82 23.08 -23.81
CA ARG A 6 10.34 23.50 -22.48
C ARG A 6 9.68 22.28 -21.83
N ALA A 7 10.01 22.00 -20.58
CA ALA A 7 9.32 20.96 -19.80
C ALA A 7 7.81 21.31 -19.73
N THR A 8 7.00 20.54 -20.47
CA THR A 8 5.55 20.78 -20.62
C THR A 8 4.72 20.15 -19.51
N ASN A 9 5.28 19.18 -18.78
CA ASN A 9 4.54 18.41 -17.78
C ASN A 9 4.91 18.83 -16.36
N LYS A 10 4.04 18.44 -15.42
CA LYS A 10 4.26 18.57 -13.98
C LYS A 10 4.51 17.20 -13.37
N CYS A 11 5.45 17.14 -12.44
CA CYS A 11 5.82 15.90 -11.78
C CYS A 11 4.66 15.36 -10.93
N ALA A 12 4.18 14.17 -11.30
CA ALA A 12 3.07 13.47 -10.64
C ALA A 12 3.49 12.66 -9.39
N TRP A 13 4.70 12.89 -8.86
CA TRP A 13 5.17 12.17 -7.68
C TRP A 13 4.39 12.66 -6.45
N LEU A 14 3.65 11.77 -5.80
CA LEU A 14 2.88 12.07 -4.60
C LEU A 14 3.72 11.70 -3.36
N PRO A 15 4.27 12.67 -2.60
CA PRO A 15 5.04 12.36 -1.40
C PRO A 15 4.19 11.62 -0.36
N GLN A 16 4.82 10.77 0.43
CA GLN A 16 4.12 10.04 1.48
C GLN A 16 3.52 11.01 2.51
N GLY A 17 2.25 10.79 2.86
CA GLY A 17 1.50 11.64 3.80
C GLY A 17 0.93 12.92 3.19
N SER A 18 1.39 13.33 2.01
CA SER A 18 0.89 14.52 1.31
C SER A 18 -0.30 14.18 0.41
N THR A 19 -1.26 15.09 0.28
CA THR A 19 -2.31 15.06 -0.76
C THR A 19 -1.88 15.75 -2.05
N THR A 20 -0.78 16.52 -2.01
CA THR A 20 -0.30 17.29 -3.15
C THR A 20 0.87 16.60 -3.85
N VAL A 21 0.87 16.64 -5.18
CA VAL A 21 1.98 16.13 -5.99
C VAL A 21 3.16 17.11 -5.99
N CYS A 22 4.35 16.60 -6.29
CA CYS A 22 5.60 17.36 -6.30
C CYS A 22 5.53 18.62 -7.18
N GLY A 23 4.84 18.57 -8.33
CA GLY A 23 4.54 19.75 -9.14
C GLY A 23 5.75 20.43 -9.82
N LYS A 24 6.98 19.92 -9.64
CA LYS A 24 8.16 20.39 -10.37
C LYS A 24 8.01 20.12 -11.88
N ASN A 25 8.57 21.00 -12.70
CA ASN A 25 8.56 20.82 -14.15
C ASN A 25 9.23 19.50 -14.55
N SER A 26 8.61 18.78 -15.47
CA SER A 26 9.08 17.49 -15.96
C SER A 26 8.96 17.36 -17.47
N TYR A 27 9.83 16.55 -18.04
CA TYR A 27 9.80 16.16 -19.46
C TYR A 27 8.97 14.89 -19.69
N GLY A 28 8.44 14.28 -18.61
CA GLY A 28 7.58 13.10 -18.61
C GLY A 28 6.76 13.02 -17.31
N LYS A 29 6.41 11.81 -16.85
CA LYS A 29 5.60 11.60 -15.62
C LYS A 29 6.23 12.19 -14.35
N PHE A 30 7.56 12.15 -14.26
CA PHE A 30 8.31 12.55 -13.07
C PHE A 30 9.41 13.57 -13.40
N CYS A 31 9.76 14.44 -12.45
CA CYS A 31 10.95 15.30 -12.55
C CYS A 31 12.22 14.44 -12.53
N GLY A 32 13.37 14.99 -12.92
CA GLY A 32 14.61 14.22 -13.07
C GLY A 32 14.97 13.34 -11.86
N VAL A 33 14.84 13.90 -10.65
CA VAL A 33 15.08 13.19 -9.39
C VAL A 33 14.12 12.00 -9.20
N HIS A 34 12.82 12.23 -9.36
CA HIS A 34 11.81 11.18 -9.18
C HIS A 34 11.81 10.15 -10.33
N ALA A 35 12.18 10.56 -11.54
CA ALA A 35 12.39 9.66 -12.66
C ALA A 35 13.59 8.73 -12.40
N MET A 36 14.68 9.23 -11.81
CA MET A 36 15.81 8.42 -11.38
C MET A 36 15.38 7.38 -10.34
N PHE A 37 14.62 7.79 -9.30
CA PHE A 37 14.14 6.85 -8.28
C PHE A 37 13.25 5.74 -8.87
N ALA A 38 12.38 6.08 -9.82
CA ALA A 38 11.55 5.09 -10.52
C ALA A 38 12.39 4.13 -11.37
N ARG A 39 13.37 4.64 -12.13
CA ARG A 39 14.25 3.82 -12.99
C ARG A 39 15.13 2.86 -12.22
N LEU A 40 15.58 3.25 -11.03
CA LEU A 40 16.39 2.39 -10.16
C LEU A 40 15.58 1.28 -9.47
N GLY A 41 14.29 1.14 -9.77
CA GLY A 41 13.41 0.15 -9.14
C GLY A 41 13.20 0.38 -7.65
N LYS A 42 13.66 1.52 -7.10
CA LYS A 42 13.55 1.81 -5.66
C LYS A 42 12.10 2.05 -5.26
N SER A 43 11.28 2.57 -6.18
CA SER A 43 9.86 2.85 -5.95
C SER A 43 9.16 3.31 -7.24
N ASP A 44 7.96 2.80 -7.51
CA ASP A 44 7.04 3.37 -8.52
C ASP A 44 6.39 4.70 -8.08
N GLY A 45 6.79 5.22 -6.92
CA GLY A 45 6.18 6.35 -6.22
C GLY A 45 5.09 5.89 -5.24
N PRO A 46 4.83 6.67 -4.17
CA PRO A 46 3.67 6.45 -3.32
C PRO A 46 2.39 6.62 -4.14
N ARG A 47 1.42 5.74 -3.92
CA ARG A 47 0.10 5.83 -4.55
C ARG A 47 -0.83 6.63 -3.65
N GLY A 48 -1.89 7.22 -4.21
CA GLY A 48 -2.91 7.88 -3.40
C GLY A 48 -3.68 6.88 -2.55
N CYS A 49 -3.97 7.26 -1.30
CA CYS A 49 -4.88 6.54 -0.42
C CYS A 49 -6.30 6.59 -1.01
N LEU A 50 -6.99 5.46 -1.09
CA LEU A 50 -8.35 5.38 -1.62
C LEU A 50 -9.36 6.22 -0.83
N GLY A 51 -9.17 6.36 0.48
CA GLY A 51 -10.09 7.14 1.34
C GLY A 51 -9.83 8.64 1.43
N CYS A 52 -8.59 9.13 1.24
CA CYS A 52 -8.25 10.54 1.48
C CYS A 52 -7.24 11.15 0.49
N GLY A 53 -6.77 10.38 -0.49
CA GLY A 53 -5.81 10.85 -1.50
C GLY A 53 -4.37 11.07 -1.01
N LYS A 54 -4.08 10.94 0.29
CA LYS A 54 -2.70 11.05 0.81
C LYS A 54 -1.78 9.99 0.20
N GLY A 55 -0.54 10.35 -0.11
CA GLY A 55 0.47 9.42 -0.61
C GLY A 55 0.76 8.33 0.41
N VAL A 56 0.62 7.08 -0.01
CA VAL A 56 0.86 5.89 0.82
C VAL A 56 1.79 4.93 0.11
N ARG A 57 2.63 4.27 0.91
CA ARG A 57 3.51 3.19 0.46
C ARG A 57 2.88 1.85 0.86
N GLY A 58 2.65 0.98 -0.11
CA GLY A 58 2.06 -0.33 0.10
C GLY A 58 1.09 -0.72 -1.01
N GLN A 59 0.85 -2.02 -1.15
CA GLN A 59 0.00 -2.56 -2.21
C GLN A 59 -1.49 -2.22 -2.01
N TYR A 60 -1.91 -2.03 -0.76
CA TYR A 60 -3.33 -1.90 -0.37
C TYR A 60 -3.88 -0.48 -0.48
N GLN A 61 -3.06 0.49 -0.92
CA GLN A 61 -3.44 1.90 -1.15
C GLN A 61 -4.30 2.54 -0.04
N MET A 62 -3.97 2.27 1.23
CA MET A 62 -4.71 2.80 2.38
C MET A 62 -3.77 3.43 3.40
N CYS A 63 -4.09 4.64 3.89
CA CYS A 63 -3.34 5.29 4.94
C CYS A 63 -3.73 4.73 6.31
N MET A 64 -2.92 4.99 7.33
CA MET A 64 -3.17 4.47 8.69
C MET A 64 -4.46 5.00 9.31
N ASP A 65 -4.95 6.17 8.86
CA ASP A 65 -6.14 6.82 9.40
C ASP A 65 -7.42 6.34 8.71
N CYS A 66 -7.38 6.06 7.41
CA CYS A 66 -8.55 5.61 6.64
C CYS A 66 -8.87 4.12 6.81
N GLY A 67 -7.97 3.30 7.37
CA GLY A 67 -8.19 1.85 7.45
C GLY A 67 -6.94 0.99 7.49
N GLY A 68 -5.76 1.57 7.26
CA GLY A 68 -4.49 0.84 7.23
C GLY A 68 -4.14 0.20 8.57
N ARG A 69 -4.56 0.79 9.70
CA ARG A 69 -4.39 0.19 11.03
C ARG A 69 -5.24 -1.06 11.20
N GLN A 70 -6.52 -0.97 10.86
CA GLN A 70 -7.46 -2.09 10.93
C GLN A 70 -6.99 -3.24 10.02
N TYR A 71 -6.62 -2.92 8.78
CA TYR A 71 -6.07 -3.91 7.84
C TYR A 71 -4.84 -4.63 8.42
N ARG A 72 -3.87 -3.88 8.97
CA ARG A 72 -2.68 -4.47 9.60
C ARG A 72 -3.03 -5.36 10.78
N SER A 73 -4.00 -4.95 11.60
CA SER A 73 -4.47 -5.75 12.74
C SER A 73 -5.02 -7.10 12.27
N VAL A 74 -5.95 -7.08 11.30
CA VAL A 74 -6.55 -8.31 10.74
C VAL A 74 -5.48 -9.21 10.13
N VAL A 75 -4.59 -8.67 9.29
CA VAL A 75 -3.51 -9.46 8.68
C VAL A 75 -2.61 -10.08 9.75
N ASN A 76 -2.29 -9.35 10.81
CA ASN A 76 -1.47 -9.88 11.90
C ASN A 76 -2.21 -10.96 12.70
N GLN A 77 -3.52 -10.83 12.91
CA GLN A 77 -4.33 -11.88 13.53
C GLN A 77 -4.38 -13.14 12.65
N CYS A 78 -4.65 -12.99 11.35
CA CYS A 78 -4.64 -14.13 10.41
C CYS A 78 -3.29 -14.83 10.34
N LYS A 79 -2.17 -14.10 10.49
CA LYS A 79 -0.82 -14.70 10.55
C LYS A 79 -0.57 -15.52 11.83
N LYS A 80 -1.26 -15.19 12.93
CA LYS A 80 -1.16 -15.89 14.22
C LYS A 80 -2.08 -17.11 14.28
N MET A 81 -3.11 -17.18 13.45
CA MET A 81 -3.97 -18.35 13.40
C MET A 81 -3.17 -19.56 12.89
N PRO A 82 -3.32 -20.73 13.52
CA PRO A 82 -2.72 -21.96 13.00
C PRO A 82 -3.23 -22.18 11.57
N ARG A 83 -2.30 -22.39 10.63
CA ARG A 83 -2.63 -22.62 9.22
C ARG A 83 -3.25 -23.99 8.97
N THR A 84 -3.20 -24.87 9.98
CA THR A 84 -3.82 -26.19 9.95
C THR A 84 -5.26 -26.06 10.41
N PRO A 85 -6.25 -26.39 9.55
CA PRO A 85 -7.60 -26.60 10.04
C PRO A 85 -7.56 -27.67 11.14
N PRO A 86 -8.39 -27.55 12.20
CA PRO A 86 -8.42 -28.56 13.26
C PRO A 86 -8.66 -29.93 12.63
N THR A 87 -7.96 -30.94 13.14
CA THR A 87 -8.16 -32.32 12.71
C THR A 87 -9.59 -32.78 13.05
N ILE A 88 -10.09 -33.80 12.34
CA ILE A 88 -11.43 -34.34 12.57
C ILE A 88 -11.61 -34.78 14.04
N GLU A 89 -10.55 -35.30 14.67
CA GLU A 89 -10.57 -35.68 16.09
C GLU A 89 -10.74 -34.49 17.04
N GLU A 90 -10.05 -33.37 16.79
CA GLU A 90 -10.21 -32.13 17.58
C GLU A 90 -11.61 -31.54 17.43
N PHE A 91 -12.20 -31.60 16.23
CA PHE A 91 -13.59 -31.19 16.00
C PHE A 91 -14.61 -32.08 16.71
N LEU A 92 -14.34 -33.39 16.81
CA LEU A 92 -15.23 -34.34 17.48
C LEU A 92 -15.17 -34.19 19.01
N HIS A 93 -14.00 -33.94 19.58
CA HIS A 93 -13.82 -33.76 21.02
C HIS A 93 -14.57 -32.53 21.57
N ASP A 94 -14.60 -31.43 20.81
CA ASP A 94 -15.29 -30.19 21.17
C ASP A 94 -16.84 -30.36 21.16
N ARG A 95 -17.36 -31.20 20.24
CA ARG A 95 -18.78 -31.55 20.16
C ARG A 95 -19.23 -32.57 21.21
N VAL A 96 -18.33 -33.43 21.67
CA VAL A 96 -18.61 -34.38 22.76
C VAL A 96 -18.64 -33.65 24.10
N SER A 97 -17.76 -32.68 24.31
CA SER A 97 -17.70 -31.87 25.53
C SER A 97 -18.96 -31.02 25.77
N THR A 98 -19.61 -30.56 24.71
CA THR A 98 -20.82 -29.72 24.77
C THR A 98 -22.13 -30.50 24.91
N LYS A 99 -22.10 -31.84 24.91
CA LYS A 99 -23.28 -32.71 25.06
C LYS A 99 -23.44 -33.31 26.46
N SER A 100 -22.57 -32.95 27.40
CA SER A 100 -22.65 -33.40 28.79
C SER A 100 -23.31 -32.34 29.68
N ILE A 101 -24.62 -32.14 29.52
CA ILE A 101 -25.52 -31.50 30.51
C ILE A 101 -26.84 -32.28 30.50
#